data_AF-A0A9Q1ABW2-F1
#
_entry.id   AF-A0A9Q1ABW2-F1
#
_cell.length_a   1.000
_cell.length_b   1.000
_cell.length_c   1.000
_cell.angle_alpha   90.00
_cell.angle_beta   90.00
_cell.angle_gamma   90.00
#
_symmetry.space_group_name_H-M   'P 1'
#
loop_
_entity.id
_entity.type
_entity.pdbx_description
1 polymer ?
#
loop_
_entity_poly.entity_id
_entity_poly.type
_entity_poly.pdbx_seq_one_letter_code
_entity_poly.pdbx_strand_id
1 'polypeptide(L)'
;MKRSVRPLFSILLLVVFALTLSCRILLRRGDGVGLIKFEKPELILQKKVPVFNSTLLKYSAIDIGEEKAKHEIEELLEGNFDSRGRYRSFATWRRFNHHDVRARSSRGIPLMLRSPQFYRYWLDFRRALHEWARKKRYQPAIMDELVGLLKGRIDRHNELVGSERRYGSCAVVGNSGILMQKEYGELIDRHEVVIRLNNARTEKYERNVGVKTNISFVNSNILHLCGRRQGCFCHPYGANVPMVMYICQPAHFLDYIVCNSSHNAPLIVTDPRFDLLCARIVKYYSLKRFVEETGKSLDEWGSAHDGSMFHYSSGMQAVMLAVGICDKVSIFGFGKSASARHHYHTNQKAELKLHDYEAEYDLYHDLVNNPQAVPFIKDTFKFPAAAIYQ
;
A
#
# COMPACT_ATOMS: atom_id res chain seq x y z
N MET A 1 34.83 49.26 59.37
CA MET A 1 36.23 49.65 59.13
C MET A 1 36.29 50.85 58.19
N LYS A 2 36.98 51.90 58.66
CA LYS A 2 37.75 52.95 57.95
C LYS A 2 37.38 53.33 56.51
N ARG A 3 37.22 54.64 56.31
CA ARG A 3 37.03 55.41 55.06
C ARG A 3 38.04 55.14 53.92
N SER A 4 38.92 54.14 54.00
CA SER A 4 39.97 53.85 53.00
C SER A 4 39.64 52.72 52.01
N VAL A 5 38.46 52.09 52.08
CA VAL A 5 38.11 50.93 51.21
C VAL A 5 37.11 51.28 50.09
N ARG A 6 36.49 52.46 50.14
CA ARG A 6 35.55 52.94 49.10
C ARG A 6 36.14 53.02 47.68
N PRO A 7 37.37 53.56 47.45
CA PRO A 7 37.89 53.63 46.08
C PRO A 7 38.22 52.24 45.52
N LEU A 8 38.64 51.30 46.37
CA LEU A 8 38.94 49.92 45.96
C LEU A 8 37.67 49.16 45.56
N PHE A 9 36.55 49.39 46.26
CA PHE A 9 35.26 48.79 45.90
C PHE A 9 34.69 49.37 44.60
N SER A 10 34.86 50.69 44.37
CA SER A 10 34.46 51.32 43.11
C SER A 10 35.31 50.88 41.93
N ILE A 11 36.62 50.68 42.12
CA ILE A 11 37.51 50.10 41.09
C ILE A 11 37.12 48.65 40.80
N LEU A 12 36.83 47.84 41.83
CA LEU A 12 36.38 46.46 41.64
C LEU A 12 35.07 46.40 40.85
N LEU A 13 34.10 47.27 41.15
CA LEU A 13 32.85 47.38 40.40
C LEU A 13 33.07 47.80 38.95
N LEU A 14 33.99 48.75 38.69
CA LEU A 14 34.37 49.16 37.33
C LEU A 14 35.05 48.03 36.55
N VAL A 15 35.92 47.25 37.19
CA VAL A 15 36.58 46.08 36.59
C VAL A 15 35.57 44.99 36.28
N VAL A 16 34.63 44.71 37.18
CA VAL A 16 33.54 43.74 36.93
C VAL A 16 32.61 44.23 35.82
N PHE A 17 32.30 45.52 35.77
CA PHE A 17 31.49 46.11 34.70
C PHE A 17 32.22 46.07 33.35
N ALA A 18 33.52 46.37 33.32
CA ALA A 18 34.35 46.27 32.12
C ALA A 18 34.46 44.81 31.65
N LEU A 19 34.70 43.85 32.56
CA LEU A 19 34.76 42.43 32.23
C LEU A 19 33.42 41.90 31.70
N THR A 20 32.29 42.29 32.31
CA THR A 20 30.96 41.87 31.85
C THR A 20 30.58 42.51 30.51
N LEU A 21 31.00 43.76 30.26
CA LEU A 21 30.83 44.42 28.96
C LEU A 21 31.72 43.79 27.89
N SER A 22 32.99 43.49 28.21
CA SER A 22 33.92 42.78 27.31
C SER A 22 33.44 41.36 27.00
N CYS A 23 32.89 40.64 27.99
CA CYS A 23 32.32 39.31 27.77
C CYS A 23 31.04 39.37 26.93
N ARG A 24 30.19 40.39 27.11
CA ARG A 24 29.02 40.64 26.24
C ARG A 24 29.41 41.07 24.83
N ILE A 25 30.48 41.84 24.66
CA ILE A 25 31.02 42.22 23.34
C ILE A 25 31.65 41.00 22.66
N LEU A 26 32.36 40.13 23.39
CA LEU A 26 32.90 38.87 22.87
C LEU A 26 31.79 37.87 22.50
N LEU A 27 30.72 37.78 23.29
CA LEU A 27 29.55 36.95 22.97
C LEU A 27 28.72 37.54 21.80
N ARG A 28 28.59 38.87 21.70
CA ARG A 28 27.96 39.53 20.52
C ARG A 28 28.85 39.53 19.27
N ARG A 29 30.17 39.53 19.40
CA ARG A 29 31.12 39.36 18.27
C ARG A 29 31.34 37.90 17.90
N GLY A 30 30.95 36.95 18.75
CA GLY A 30 30.93 35.52 18.47
C GLY A 30 29.91 35.12 17.39
N ASP A 31 28.94 35.99 17.09
CA ASP A 31 27.92 35.79 16.04
C ASP A 31 28.19 36.62 14.76
N GLY A 32 29.40 37.18 14.58
CA GLY A 32 29.63 38.18 13.53
C GLY A 32 31.03 38.27 12.94
N VAL A 33 31.85 37.23 13.03
CA VAL A 33 33.04 37.11 12.17
C VAL A 33 32.70 36.11 11.08
N GLY A 34 32.46 36.64 9.88
CA GLY A 34 32.33 35.87 8.66
C GLY A 34 33.54 34.97 8.50
N LEU A 35 33.38 33.72 8.90
CA LEU A 35 34.01 32.63 8.18
C LEU A 35 33.49 32.82 6.76
N ILE A 36 34.35 33.27 5.85
CA ILE A 36 34.21 32.93 4.44
C ILE A 36 34.26 31.40 4.46
N LYS A 37 33.08 30.78 4.69
CA LYS A 37 32.80 29.51 4.09
C LYS A 37 33.02 29.82 2.63
N PHE A 38 34.15 29.35 2.10
CA PHE A 38 34.06 28.72 0.81
C PHE A 38 32.85 27.81 0.93
N GLU A 39 31.70 28.27 0.44
CA GLU A 39 30.79 27.39 -0.24
C GLU A 39 31.73 26.60 -1.14
N LYS A 40 32.08 25.38 -0.68
CA LYS A 40 32.27 24.29 -1.61
C LYS A 40 31.13 24.52 -2.59
N PRO A 41 31.41 24.71 -3.89
CA PRO A 41 30.32 24.76 -4.84
C PRO A 41 29.44 23.61 -4.41
N GLU A 42 28.18 23.89 -4.07
CA GLU A 42 27.21 22.82 -4.09
C GLU A 42 27.47 22.21 -5.44
N LEU A 43 28.16 21.07 -5.42
CA LEU A 43 28.14 20.17 -6.52
C LEU A 43 26.64 20.02 -6.60
N ILE A 44 26.04 20.70 -7.56
CA ILE A 44 24.74 20.35 -8.06
C ILE A 44 25.02 18.91 -8.42
N LEU A 45 24.79 18.02 -7.46
CA LEU A 45 24.62 16.62 -7.69
C LEU A 45 23.35 16.71 -8.51
N GLN A 46 23.55 16.91 -9.83
CA GLN A 46 22.52 16.72 -10.82
C GLN A 46 21.96 15.40 -10.36
N LYS A 47 20.76 15.43 -9.76
CA LYS A 47 20.04 14.21 -9.46
C LYS A 47 20.08 13.49 -10.80
N LYS A 48 20.89 12.44 -10.89
CA LYS A 48 21.05 11.70 -12.13
C LYS A 48 19.63 11.32 -12.48
N VAL A 49 19.08 11.95 -13.52
CA VAL A 49 17.76 11.59 -14.00
C VAL A 49 17.88 10.11 -14.34
N PRO A 50 17.11 9.23 -13.68
CA PRO A 50 17.23 7.81 -13.92
C PRO A 50 16.94 7.58 -15.40
N VAL A 51 17.95 7.10 -16.14
CA VAL A 51 17.76 6.75 -17.54
C VAL A 51 17.20 5.33 -17.56
N PHE A 52 15.89 5.24 -17.69
CA PHE A 52 15.21 3.96 -17.81
C PHE A 52 15.38 3.38 -19.22
N ASN A 53 15.49 2.07 -19.29
CA ASN A 53 15.46 1.37 -20.58
C ASN A 53 14.07 1.53 -21.21
N SER A 54 13.98 2.28 -22.31
CA SER A 54 12.73 2.62 -22.98
C SER A 54 11.98 1.40 -23.51
N THR A 55 12.71 0.36 -23.93
CA THR A 55 12.13 -0.92 -24.35
C THR A 55 11.46 -1.62 -23.17
N LEU A 56 12.13 -1.70 -22.01
CA LEU A 56 11.54 -2.29 -20.80
C LEU A 56 10.30 -1.52 -20.34
N LEU A 57 10.33 -0.19 -20.36
CA LEU A 57 9.16 0.64 -20.04
C LEU A 57 7.99 0.37 -20.98
N LYS A 58 8.25 0.23 -22.29
CA LYS A 58 7.21 -0.05 -23.27
C LYS A 58 6.58 -1.43 -23.05
N TYR A 59 7.38 -2.47 -22.82
CA TYR A 59 6.89 -3.83 -22.61
C TYR A 59 6.15 -3.99 -21.26
N SER A 60 6.62 -3.32 -20.21
CA SER A 60 5.95 -3.33 -18.90
C SER A 60 4.62 -2.56 -18.91
N ALA A 61 4.43 -1.61 -19.83
CA ALA A 61 3.17 -0.88 -19.98
C ALA A 61 2.03 -1.69 -20.64
N ILE A 62 2.35 -2.81 -21.30
CA ILE A 62 1.39 -3.68 -21.99
C ILE A 62 0.71 -4.61 -20.99
N ASP A 63 -0.63 -4.58 -20.91
CA ASP A 63 -1.42 -5.55 -20.14
C ASP A 63 -1.89 -6.67 -21.10
N ILE A 64 -1.28 -7.86 -20.98
CA ILE A 64 -1.58 -9.02 -21.85
C ILE A 64 -3.00 -9.54 -21.59
N GLY A 65 -3.53 -9.33 -20.38
CA GLY A 65 -4.87 -9.76 -19.98
C GLY A 65 -5.97 -8.75 -20.29
N GLU A 66 -5.66 -7.57 -20.84
CA GLU A 66 -6.57 -6.43 -20.93
C GLU A 66 -7.86 -6.74 -21.70
N GLU A 67 -7.75 -7.29 -22.91
CA GLU A 67 -8.92 -7.59 -23.75
C GLU A 67 -9.81 -8.66 -23.14
N LYS A 68 -9.21 -9.68 -22.52
CA LYS A 68 -9.96 -10.71 -21.79
C LYS A 68 -10.71 -10.12 -20.60
N ALA A 69 -10.07 -9.19 -19.86
CA ALA A 69 -10.68 -8.52 -18.73
C ALA A 69 -11.81 -7.56 -19.16
N LYS A 70 -11.65 -6.83 -20.27
CA LYS A 70 -12.72 -5.98 -20.84
C LYS A 70 -13.95 -6.79 -21.21
N HIS A 71 -13.74 -7.89 -21.95
CA HIS A 71 -14.82 -8.78 -22.33
C HIS A 71 -15.55 -9.37 -21.10
N GLU A 72 -14.80 -9.78 -20.07
CA GLU A 72 -15.38 -10.25 -18.82
C GLU A 72 -16.22 -9.17 -18.10
N ILE A 73 -15.75 -7.91 -18.10
CA ILE A 73 -16.49 -6.78 -17.51
C ILE A 73 -17.79 -6.54 -18.30
N GLU A 74 -17.75 -6.59 -19.64
CA GLU A 74 -18.93 -6.43 -20.50
C GLU A 74 -19.96 -7.53 -20.22
N GLU A 75 -19.55 -8.81 -20.22
CA GLU A 75 -20.43 -9.94 -19.87
C GLU A 75 -21.09 -9.74 -18.50
N LEU A 76 -20.30 -9.31 -17.49
CA LEU A 76 -20.79 -9.06 -16.15
C LEU A 76 -21.72 -7.86 -16.06
N LEU A 77 -21.54 -6.81 -16.87
CA LEU A 77 -22.45 -5.65 -16.90
C LEU A 77 -23.78 -6.00 -17.57
N GLU A 78 -23.77 -6.91 -18.55
CA GLU A 78 -24.98 -7.43 -19.20
C GLU A 78 -25.77 -8.41 -18.31
N GLY A 79 -25.17 -8.86 -17.20
CA GLY A 79 -25.79 -9.82 -16.28
C GLY A 79 -25.60 -11.27 -16.70
N ASN A 80 -24.65 -11.53 -17.60
CA ASN A 80 -24.23 -12.88 -17.96
C ASN A 80 -23.20 -13.40 -16.95
N PHE A 81 -23.69 -14.18 -15.98
CA PHE A 81 -22.85 -14.83 -14.97
C PHE A 81 -22.58 -16.32 -15.29
N ASP A 82 -23.20 -16.87 -16.35
CA ASP A 82 -23.27 -18.30 -16.60
C ASP A 82 -22.11 -18.84 -17.48
N SER A 83 -21.34 -17.98 -18.16
CA SER A 83 -20.39 -18.42 -19.19
C SER A 83 -19.08 -19.06 -18.70
N ARG A 84 -18.78 -19.09 -17.38
CA ARG A 84 -17.46 -19.59 -16.90
C ARG A 84 -17.53 -20.42 -15.61
N GLY A 85 -17.54 -21.75 -15.79
CA GLY A 85 -17.58 -22.78 -14.74
C GLY A 85 -16.43 -22.84 -13.71
N ARG A 86 -15.53 -21.85 -13.65
CA ARG A 86 -14.51 -21.74 -12.56
C ARG A 86 -14.89 -20.77 -11.45
N TYR A 87 -15.86 -19.88 -11.68
CA TYR A 87 -16.20 -18.79 -10.77
C TYR A 87 -17.71 -18.66 -10.59
N ARG A 88 -18.36 -19.77 -10.25
CA ARG A 88 -19.70 -19.66 -9.68
C ARG A 88 -19.56 -18.83 -8.41
N SER A 89 -20.06 -17.60 -8.45
CA SER A 89 -20.36 -16.75 -7.30
C SER A 89 -21.48 -17.40 -6.47
N PHE A 90 -21.19 -18.59 -5.93
CA PHE A 90 -22.14 -19.47 -5.24
C PHE A 90 -22.76 -18.84 -3.98
N ALA A 91 -22.13 -17.80 -3.43
CA ALA A 91 -22.48 -17.20 -2.14
C ALA A 91 -23.72 -16.31 -2.22
N THR A 92 -23.70 -15.29 -3.09
CA THR A 92 -24.81 -14.37 -3.32
C THR A 92 -25.94 -15.06 -4.09
N TRP A 93 -25.60 -15.91 -5.07
CA TRP A 93 -26.58 -16.71 -5.82
C TRP A 93 -27.46 -17.61 -4.92
N ARG A 94 -26.90 -18.22 -3.86
CA ARG A 94 -27.70 -19.01 -2.89
C ARG A 94 -28.50 -18.15 -1.91
N ARG A 95 -27.97 -17.00 -1.49
CA ARG A 95 -28.60 -16.15 -0.46
C ARG A 95 -29.87 -15.46 -0.96
N PHE A 96 -29.88 -15.03 -2.23
CA PHE A 96 -31.08 -14.43 -2.84
C PHE A 96 -32.08 -15.46 -3.38
N ASN A 97 -31.64 -16.68 -3.71
CA ASN A 97 -32.55 -17.77 -4.11
C ASN A 97 -33.26 -18.45 -2.92
N HIS A 98 -32.70 -18.43 -1.71
CA HIS A 98 -33.35 -19.04 -0.54
C HIS A 98 -34.55 -18.25 0.01
N HIS A 99 -34.68 -16.96 -0.31
CA HIS A 99 -35.85 -16.17 0.08
C HIS A 99 -37.07 -16.38 -0.85
N ASP A 100 -36.91 -17.06 -1.99
CA ASP A 100 -37.98 -17.18 -2.99
C ASP A 100 -38.06 -18.58 -3.61
N VAL A 101 -38.41 -19.57 -2.78
CA VAL A 101 -38.49 -21.01 -3.13
C VAL A 101 -39.51 -21.31 -4.26
N ARG A 102 -40.35 -20.33 -4.67
CA ARG A 102 -41.41 -20.52 -5.67
C ARG A 102 -41.19 -19.85 -7.03
N ALA A 103 -40.08 -19.13 -7.25
CA ALA A 103 -39.88 -18.40 -8.50
C ALA A 103 -39.39 -19.32 -9.64
N ARG A 104 -40.23 -19.56 -10.67
CA ARG A 104 -39.84 -20.20 -11.94
C ARG A 104 -39.48 -19.17 -13.01
N SER A 105 -38.42 -19.47 -13.76
CA SER A 105 -37.92 -18.66 -14.89
C SER A 105 -39.05 -18.41 -15.87
N SER A 106 -39.38 -17.13 -16.08
CA SER A 106 -40.37 -16.72 -17.08
C SER A 106 -39.83 -15.49 -17.81
N ARG A 107 -39.58 -15.67 -19.12
CA ARG A 107 -39.24 -14.63 -20.11
C ARG A 107 -37.90 -13.91 -19.92
N GLY A 108 -36.77 -14.62 -20.04
CA GLY A 108 -35.45 -14.03 -20.33
C GLY A 108 -34.84 -13.09 -19.28
N ILE A 109 -35.58 -12.69 -18.25
CA ILE A 109 -35.09 -11.93 -17.11
C ILE A 109 -34.63 -12.95 -16.06
N PRO A 110 -33.36 -12.91 -15.62
CA PRO A 110 -32.89 -13.76 -14.52
C PRO A 110 -33.82 -13.59 -13.32
N LEU A 111 -34.32 -14.71 -12.76
CA LEU A 111 -35.24 -14.75 -11.61
C LEU A 111 -34.82 -13.83 -10.45
N MET A 112 -33.51 -13.62 -10.32
CA MET A 112 -32.90 -12.82 -9.27
C MET A 112 -33.24 -11.31 -9.34
N LEU A 113 -33.44 -10.74 -10.53
CA LEU A 113 -33.79 -9.31 -10.68
C LEU A 113 -35.20 -8.97 -10.19
N ARG A 114 -36.01 -9.97 -9.80
CA ARG A 114 -37.35 -9.74 -9.23
C ARG A 114 -37.32 -9.35 -7.75
N SER A 115 -36.29 -9.74 -6.99
CA SER A 115 -36.16 -9.29 -5.59
C SER A 115 -35.79 -7.80 -5.56
N PRO A 116 -36.60 -6.92 -4.93
CA PRO A 116 -36.29 -5.50 -4.87
C PRO A 116 -34.95 -5.20 -4.20
N GLN A 117 -34.54 -6.05 -3.24
CA GLN A 117 -33.26 -5.92 -2.56
C GLN A 117 -32.09 -6.29 -3.49
N PHE A 118 -32.21 -7.40 -4.22
CA PHE A 118 -31.18 -7.80 -5.19
C PHE A 118 -31.04 -6.78 -6.32
N TYR A 119 -32.16 -6.26 -6.82
CA TYR A 119 -32.14 -5.25 -7.88
C TYR A 119 -31.36 -4.00 -7.48
N ARG A 120 -31.46 -3.55 -6.22
CA ARG A 120 -30.63 -2.45 -5.70
C ARG A 120 -29.14 -2.78 -5.72
N TYR A 121 -28.75 -3.94 -5.17
CA TYR A 121 -27.35 -4.38 -5.21
C TYR A 121 -26.82 -4.51 -6.64
N TRP A 122 -27.65 -4.97 -7.57
CA TRP A 122 -27.29 -5.08 -8.98
C TRP A 122 -27.03 -3.71 -9.63
N LEU A 123 -27.87 -2.70 -9.34
CA LEU A 123 -27.64 -1.33 -9.83
C LEU A 123 -26.34 -0.74 -9.26
N ASP A 124 -26.09 -0.94 -7.96
CA ASP A 124 -24.88 -0.46 -7.30
C ASP A 124 -23.63 -1.18 -7.82
N PHE A 125 -23.72 -2.49 -8.05
CA PHE A 125 -22.68 -3.30 -8.70
C PHE A 125 -22.34 -2.76 -10.08
N ARG A 126 -23.33 -2.58 -10.96
CA ARG A 126 -23.12 -2.07 -12.31
C ARG A 126 -22.45 -0.70 -12.28
N ARG A 127 -22.90 0.20 -11.40
CA ARG A 127 -22.32 1.53 -11.24
C ARG A 127 -20.86 1.45 -10.80
N ALA A 128 -20.58 0.71 -9.73
CA ALA A 128 -19.24 0.57 -9.17
C ALA A 128 -18.27 -0.07 -10.18
N LEU A 129 -18.67 -1.16 -10.82
CA LEU A 129 -17.84 -1.86 -11.80
C LEU A 129 -17.58 -1.00 -13.04
N HIS A 130 -18.61 -0.34 -13.58
CA HIS A 130 -18.46 0.54 -14.73
C HIS A 130 -17.57 1.75 -14.42
N GLU A 131 -17.73 2.39 -13.26
CA GLU A 131 -16.85 3.48 -12.83
C GLU A 131 -15.40 3.03 -12.63
N TRP A 132 -15.20 1.87 -12.02
CA TRP A 132 -13.87 1.29 -11.83
C TRP A 132 -13.19 1.00 -13.18
N ALA A 133 -13.90 0.34 -14.10
CA ALA A 133 -13.39 0.04 -15.44
C ALA A 133 -13.03 1.34 -16.20
N ARG A 134 -13.89 2.36 -16.16
CA ARG A 134 -13.65 3.66 -16.82
C ARG A 134 -12.44 4.40 -16.25
N LYS A 135 -12.17 4.25 -14.95
CA LYS A 135 -11.02 4.88 -14.27
C LYS A 135 -9.71 4.11 -14.45
N LYS A 136 -9.75 2.86 -14.93
CA LYS A 136 -8.55 2.02 -15.15
C LYS A 136 -7.72 2.55 -16.32
N ARG A 137 -6.95 3.60 -16.06
CA ARG A 137 -6.00 4.22 -16.98
C ARG A 137 -4.75 4.66 -16.23
N TYR A 138 -3.62 4.70 -16.92
CA TYR A 138 -2.36 5.06 -16.28
C TYR A 138 -2.35 6.54 -15.93
N GLN A 139 -2.00 6.84 -14.67
CA GLN A 139 -1.85 8.20 -14.18
C GLN A 139 -0.62 8.29 -13.27
N PRO A 140 0.48 8.92 -13.70
CA PRO A 140 1.74 8.93 -12.94
C PRO A 140 1.67 9.70 -11.62
N ALA A 141 0.70 10.61 -11.48
CA ALA A 141 0.49 11.42 -10.28
C ALA A 141 -0.38 10.74 -9.21
N ILE A 142 -0.85 9.51 -9.44
CA ILE A 142 -1.77 8.83 -8.51
C ILE A 142 -1.20 8.71 -7.09
N MET A 143 0.12 8.58 -6.96
CA MET A 143 0.80 8.49 -5.66
C MET A 143 0.58 9.73 -4.79
N ASP A 144 0.46 10.93 -5.38
CA ASP A 144 0.17 12.17 -4.65
C ASP A 144 -1.29 12.23 -4.18
N GLU A 145 -2.21 11.50 -4.82
CA GLU A 145 -3.64 11.48 -4.50
C GLU A 145 -4.00 10.44 -3.44
N LEU A 146 -3.10 9.51 -3.11
CA LEU A 146 -3.41 8.37 -2.23
C LEU A 146 -3.82 8.79 -0.82
N VAL A 147 -3.31 9.92 -0.31
CA VAL A 147 -3.71 10.46 0.99
C VAL A 147 -5.20 10.78 1.00
N GLY A 148 -5.69 11.58 0.05
CA GLY A 148 -7.12 11.92 -0.04
C GLY A 148 -8.00 10.72 -0.39
N LEU A 149 -7.51 9.81 -1.24
CA LEU A 149 -8.24 8.62 -1.68
C LEU A 149 -8.41 7.58 -0.57
N LEU A 150 -7.44 7.46 0.35
CA LEU A 150 -7.48 6.49 1.44
C LEU A 150 -7.64 7.15 2.81
N LYS A 151 -6.62 7.87 3.29
CA LYS A 151 -6.63 8.50 4.63
C LYS A 151 -7.81 9.45 4.76
N GLY A 152 -8.09 10.28 3.76
CA GLY A 152 -9.25 11.16 3.76
C GLY A 152 -10.59 10.41 3.84
N ARG A 153 -10.71 9.18 3.31
CA ARG A 153 -11.92 8.35 3.47
C ARG A 153 -12.02 7.77 4.88
N ILE A 154 -10.91 7.28 5.43
CA ILE A 154 -10.87 6.73 6.79
C ILE A 154 -11.19 7.84 7.81
N ASP A 155 -10.54 8.99 7.68
CA ASP A 155 -10.75 10.14 8.57
C ASP A 155 -12.21 10.61 8.54
N ARG A 156 -12.82 10.76 7.35
CA ARG A 156 -14.23 11.14 7.21
C ARG A 156 -15.19 10.14 7.82
N HIS A 157 -14.92 8.84 7.68
CA HIS A 157 -15.75 7.81 8.31
C HIS A 157 -15.70 7.89 9.83
N ASN A 158 -14.54 8.24 10.39
CA ASN A 158 -14.34 8.42 11.83
C ASN A 158 -14.72 9.83 12.32
N GLU A 159 -15.44 10.62 11.51
CA GLU A 159 -15.87 11.99 11.81
C GLU A 159 -14.70 12.95 12.15
N LEU A 160 -13.50 12.64 11.67
CA LEU A 160 -12.31 13.49 11.83
C LEU A 160 -12.22 14.48 10.67
N VAL A 161 -11.72 15.69 10.97
CA VAL A 161 -11.37 16.66 9.92
C VAL A 161 -10.22 16.05 9.10
N GLY A 162 -10.53 15.69 7.86
CA GLY A 162 -9.57 15.07 6.95
C GLY A 162 -8.33 15.95 6.80
N SER A 163 -7.17 15.37 7.09
CA SER A 163 -5.89 16.02 6.84
C SER A 163 -5.27 15.44 5.58
N GLU A 164 -4.95 16.32 4.63
CA GLU A 164 -4.20 16.00 3.40
C GLU A 164 -2.70 15.73 3.67
N ARG A 165 -2.28 15.68 4.94
CA ARG A 165 -0.93 15.28 5.32
C ARG A 165 -0.82 13.77 5.38
N ARG A 166 0.35 13.27 4.97
CA ARG A 166 0.77 11.89 5.17
C ARG A 166 0.84 11.55 6.66
N TYR A 167 0.73 10.26 6.98
CA TYR A 167 1.06 9.75 8.31
C TYR A 167 2.56 9.91 8.55
N GLY A 168 2.97 10.24 9.77
CA GLY A 168 4.39 10.44 10.11
C GLY A 168 5.22 9.16 9.99
N SER A 169 4.63 7.99 10.25
CA SER A 169 5.32 6.70 10.09
C SER A 169 4.36 5.52 9.90
N CYS A 170 4.75 4.59 9.03
CA CYS A 170 4.01 3.37 8.76
C CYS A 170 4.89 2.14 8.86
N ALA A 171 4.42 1.13 9.58
CA ALA A 171 4.95 -0.24 9.50
C ALA A 171 4.06 -1.06 8.57
N VAL A 172 4.64 -1.67 7.55
CA VAL A 172 3.97 -2.67 6.71
C VAL A 172 4.47 -4.04 7.16
N VAL A 173 3.57 -4.87 7.68
CA VAL A 173 3.91 -6.17 8.26
C VAL A 173 3.44 -7.27 7.33
N GLY A 174 4.39 -7.87 6.62
CA GLY A 174 4.22 -9.05 5.80
C GLY A 174 4.06 -10.31 6.64
N ASN A 175 3.80 -11.43 5.95
CA ASN A 175 3.44 -12.69 6.60
C ASN A 175 4.61 -13.67 6.68
N SER A 176 5.81 -13.30 6.20
CA SER A 176 6.94 -14.23 6.09
C SER A 176 7.36 -14.80 7.44
N GLY A 177 7.76 -16.08 7.43
CA GLY A 177 8.28 -16.78 8.60
C GLY A 177 9.58 -16.19 9.15
N ILE A 178 10.26 -15.33 8.40
CA ILE A 178 11.48 -14.64 8.85
C ILE A 178 11.24 -13.81 10.13
N LEU A 179 10.01 -13.31 10.31
CA LEU A 179 9.62 -12.56 11.52
C LEU A 179 9.83 -13.36 12.81
N MET A 180 9.88 -14.69 12.75
CA MET A 180 10.08 -15.53 13.94
C MET A 180 11.53 -15.52 14.44
N GLN A 181 12.47 -14.93 13.69
CA GLN A 181 13.88 -14.90 14.06
C GLN A 181 14.21 -13.76 15.04
N LYS A 182 13.36 -12.74 15.12
CA LYS A 182 13.58 -11.54 15.94
C LYS A 182 12.30 -11.03 16.57
N GLU A 183 12.42 -10.36 17.70
CA GLU A 183 11.31 -9.77 18.44
C GLU A 183 11.05 -8.32 17.98
N TYR A 184 10.47 -8.15 16.78
CA TYR A 184 10.17 -6.83 16.22
C TYR A 184 8.89 -6.19 16.77
N GLY A 185 8.13 -6.88 17.62
CA GLY A 185 6.75 -6.48 17.96
C GLY A 185 6.65 -5.08 18.55
N GLU A 186 7.51 -4.74 19.51
CA GLU A 186 7.53 -3.39 20.09
C GLU A 186 7.94 -2.33 19.05
N LEU A 187 8.92 -2.64 18.20
CA LEU A 187 9.36 -1.72 17.14
C LEU A 187 8.24 -1.47 16.12
N ILE A 188 7.48 -2.50 15.75
CA ILE A 188 6.31 -2.39 14.87
C ILE A 188 5.26 -1.47 15.50
N ASP A 189 4.89 -1.72 16.75
CA ASP A 189 3.79 -1.01 17.41
C ASP A 189 4.09 0.47 17.73
N ARG A 190 5.37 0.88 17.72
CA ARG A 190 5.82 2.28 17.83
C ARG A 190 5.46 3.15 16.62
N HIS A 191 5.14 2.57 15.47
CA HIS A 191 4.75 3.33 14.29
C HIS A 191 3.36 3.96 14.48
N GLU A 192 3.12 5.11 13.85
CA GLU A 192 1.81 5.77 13.90
C GLU A 192 0.71 4.86 13.33
N VAL A 193 0.98 4.28 12.16
CA VAL A 193 0.09 3.36 11.46
C VAL A 193 0.76 2.01 11.25
N VAL A 194 0.05 0.93 11.57
CA VAL A 194 0.47 -0.44 11.23
C VAL A 194 -0.49 -1.03 10.19
N ILE A 195 0.06 -1.40 9.03
CA ILE A 195 -0.64 -2.04 7.91
C ILE A 195 -0.31 -3.53 7.92
N ARG A 196 -1.31 -4.39 8.06
CA ARG A 196 -1.13 -5.86 8.06
C ARG A 196 -1.81 -6.52 6.87
N LEU A 197 -1.23 -7.62 6.40
CA LEU A 197 -1.63 -8.24 5.15
C LEU A 197 -2.55 -9.44 5.32
N ASN A 198 -3.56 -9.57 4.46
CA ASN A 198 -4.40 -10.75 4.33
C ASN A 198 -5.08 -11.14 5.67
N ASN A 199 -4.76 -12.31 6.23
CA ASN A 199 -5.39 -12.85 7.43
C ASN A 199 -4.34 -13.46 8.38
N ALA A 200 -3.28 -12.69 8.66
CA ALA A 200 -2.18 -13.13 9.51
C ALA A 200 -2.57 -13.05 10.98
N ARG A 201 -2.26 -14.09 11.75
CA ARG A 201 -2.56 -14.11 13.19
C ARG A 201 -1.54 -13.25 13.93
N THR A 202 -1.97 -12.37 14.81
CA THR A 202 -1.07 -11.68 15.75
C THR A 202 -0.99 -12.43 17.09
N GLU A 203 -2.11 -13.02 17.50
CA GLU A 203 -2.22 -13.82 18.71
C GLU A 203 -1.15 -14.93 18.75
N LYS A 204 -0.41 -15.01 19.86
CA LYS A 204 0.74 -15.91 20.12
C LYS A 204 2.06 -15.53 19.42
N TYR A 205 2.06 -14.46 18.63
CA TYR A 205 3.23 -13.98 17.90
C TYR A 205 3.55 -12.51 18.25
N GLU A 206 2.91 -11.94 19.27
CA GLU A 206 2.91 -10.52 19.60
C GLU A 206 4.33 -9.98 19.82
N ARG A 207 5.22 -10.78 20.43
CA ARG A 207 6.63 -10.41 20.62
C ARG A 207 7.35 -10.18 19.29
N ASN A 208 7.01 -10.94 18.27
CA ASN A 208 7.63 -10.87 16.95
C ASN A 208 6.95 -9.85 16.05
N VAL A 209 5.62 -9.81 16.05
CA VAL A 209 4.85 -9.08 15.03
C VAL A 209 4.02 -7.92 15.57
N GLY A 210 3.97 -7.73 16.89
CA GLY A 210 3.20 -6.68 17.55
C GLY A 210 1.71 -6.98 17.62
N VAL A 211 0.96 -6.10 18.28
CA VAL A 211 -0.50 -6.19 18.43
C VAL A 211 -1.25 -5.11 17.66
N LYS A 212 -0.61 -3.96 17.40
CA LYS A 212 -1.27 -2.81 16.78
C LYS A 212 -1.62 -3.12 15.33
N THR A 213 -2.84 -2.74 14.95
CA THR A 213 -3.29 -2.78 13.54
C THR A 213 -4.19 -1.59 13.29
N ASN A 214 -3.85 -0.77 12.30
CA ASN A 214 -4.64 0.38 11.89
C ASN A 214 -5.29 0.15 10.53
N ILE A 215 -4.66 -0.61 9.64
CA ILE A 215 -5.18 -0.92 8.30
C ILE A 215 -4.98 -2.41 8.01
N SER A 216 -6.05 -3.07 7.59
CA SER A 216 -6.02 -4.42 7.04
C SER A 216 -5.95 -4.34 5.52
N PHE A 217 -4.83 -4.72 4.91
CA PHE A 217 -4.68 -4.74 3.46
C PHE A 217 -4.85 -6.16 2.93
N VAL A 218 -5.86 -6.42 2.10
CA VAL A 218 -6.19 -7.77 1.64
C VAL A 218 -6.42 -7.80 0.13
N ASN A 219 -6.45 -8.99 -0.45
CA ASN A 219 -6.98 -9.18 -1.80
C ASN A 219 -8.47 -9.55 -1.74
N SER A 220 -9.23 -9.21 -2.79
CA SER A 220 -10.68 -9.45 -2.83
C SER A 220 -11.12 -10.92 -2.68
N ASN A 221 -10.24 -11.92 -2.92
CA ASN A 221 -10.60 -13.31 -2.66
C ASN A 221 -10.88 -13.56 -1.17
N ILE A 222 -10.22 -12.81 -0.26
CA ILE A 222 -10.50 -12.88 1.17
C ILE A 222 -11.94 -12.48 1.46
N LEU A 223 -12.39 -11.36 0.87
CA LEU A 223 -13.78 -10.93 1.00
C LEU A 223 -14.74 -11.91 0.33
N HIS A 224 -14.41 -12.43 -0.86
CA HIS A 224 -15.21 -13.43 -1.55
C HIS A 224 -15.47 -14.68 -0.68
N LEU A 225 -14.45 -15.14 0.04
CA LEU A 225 -14.58 -16.24 1.00
C LEU A 225 -15.50 -15.87 2.18
N CYS A 226 -15.40 -14.66 2.70
CA CYS A 226 -16.21 -14.19 3.82
C CYS A 226 -17.65 -13.84 3.44
N GLY A 227 -17.91 -13.39 2.21
CA GLY A 227 -19.25 -13.07 1.70
C GLY A 227 -20.20 -14.28 1.69
N ARG A 228 -19.66 -15.50 1.83
CA ARG A 228 -20.39 -16.75 2.04
C ARG A 228 -21.05 -16.87 3.42
N ARG A 229 -20.63 -16.06 4.40
CA ARG A 229 -21.10 -16.13 5.79
C ARG A 229 -22.28 -15.18 6.01
N GLN A 230 -23.14 -15.52 6.96
CA GLN A 230 -24.19 -14.61 7.40
C GLN A 230 -23.56 -13.32 7.95
N GLY A 231 -24.09 -12.17 7.54
CA GLY A 231 -23.58 -10.85 7.92
C GLY A 231 -22.21 -10.49 7.34
N CYS A 232 -21.67 -11.25 6.37
CA CYS A 232 -20.38 -10.95 5.73
C CYS A 232 -19.20 -10.80 6.70
N PHE A 233 -19.19 -11.50 7.84
CA PHE A 233 -18.15 -11.34 8.86
C PHE A 233 -16.72 -11.53 8.29
N CYS A 234 -16.03 -10.41 8.06
CA CYS A 234 -14.73 -10.31 7.39
C CYS A 234 -13.83 -9.31 8.12
N HIS A 235 -13.32 -9.73 9.28
CA HIS A 235 -12.54 -8.85 10.16
C HIS A 235 -11.25 -9.55 10.61
N PRO A 236 -10.27 -9.74 9.70
CA PRO A 236 -9.03 -10.48 10.00
C PRO A 236 -8.25 -9.88 11.17
N TYR A 237 -8.35 -8.56 11.37
CA TYR A 237 -7.65 -7.81 12.41
C TYR A 237 -8.59 -7.05 13.36
N GLY A 238 -9.88 -7.41 13.39
CA GLY A 238 -10.88 -6.79 14.27
C GLY A 238 -11.92 -5.92 13.53
N ALA A 239 -13.11 -5.82 14.11
CA ALA A 239 -14.28 -5.22 13.46
C ALA A 239 -14.18 -3.70 13.21
N ASN A 240 -13.29 -3.03 13.94
CA ASN A 240 -13.07 -1.59 13.88
C ASN A 240 -11.83 -1.21 13.05
N VAL A 241 -11.17 -2.17 12.41
CA VAL A 241 -10.00 -1.92 11.56
C VAL A 241 -10.47 -1.74 10.11
N PRO A 242 -10.21 -0.57 9.47
CA PRO A 242 -10.47 -0.39 8.05
C PRO A 242 -9.83 -1.48 7.19
N MET A 243 -10.59 -2.00 6.24
CA MET A 243 -10.13 -3.00 5.28
C MET A 243 -9.95 -2.35 3.90
N VAL A 244 -8.72 -2.39 3.39
CA VAL A 244 -8.35 -1.90 2.07
C VAL A 244 -8.05 -3.10 1.18
N MET A 245 -8.57 -3.13 -0.04
CA MET A 245 -8.36 -4.25 -0.94
C MET A 245 -8.33 -3.87 -2.42
N TYR A 246 -7.57 -4.63 -3.19
CA TYR A 246 -7.68 -4.65 -4.65
C TYR A 246 -8.62 -5.75 -5.12
N ILE A 247 -9.22 -5.53 -6.28
CA ILE A 247 -10.13 -6.45 -6.94
C ILE A 247 -9.33 -7.38 -7.85
N CYS A 248 -9.34 -8.66 -7.52
CA CYS A 248 -8.68 -9.71 -8.29
C CYS A 248 -9.52 -10.14 -9.50
N GLN A 249 -10.85 -10.08 -9.35
CA GLN A 249 -11.81 -10.45 -10.37
C GLN A 249 -12.97 -9.46 -10.34
N PRO A 250 -13.38 -8.91 -11.50
CA PRO A 250 -14.49 -7.98 -11.60
C PRO A 250 -15.77 -8.44 -10.87
N ALA A 251 -16.06 -9.75 -10.87
CA ALA A 251 -17.21 -10.32 -10.17
C ALA A 251 -17.20 -10.07 -8.65
N HIS A 252 -16.03 -9.91 -8.02
CA HIS A 252 -15.92 -9.64 -6.58
C HIS A 252 -16.44 -8.26 -6.17
N PHE A 253 -16.74 -7.37 -7.12
CA PHE A 253 -17.47 -6.14 -6.81
C PHE A 253 -18.84 -6.44 -6.21
N LEU A 254 -19.48 -7.57 -6.56
CA LEU A 254 -20.75 -7.93 -5.97
C LEU A 254 -20.60 -8.26 -4.47
N ASP A 255 -19.53 -8.98 -4.10
CA ASP A 255 -19.22 -9.26 -2.69
C ASP A 255 -18.91 -7.96 -1.94
N TYR A 256 -18.16 -7.04 -2.55
CA TYR A 256 -17.92 -5.71 -2.00
C TYR A 256 -19.22 -4.96 -1.71
N ILE A 257 -20.13 -4.85 -2.69
CA ILE A 257 -21.39 -4.13 -2.56
C ILE A 257 -22.28 -4.76 -1.47
N VAL A 258 -22.37 -6.10 -1.42
CA VAL A 258 -23.19 -6.81 -0.44
C VAL A 258 -22.61 -6.71 0.97
N CYS A 259 -21.28 -6.75 1.11
CA CYS A 259 -20.63 -6.79 2.41
C CYS A 259 -20.30 -5.41 2.99
N ASN A 260 -20.18 -4.37 2.16
CA ASN A 260 -19.85 -3.01 2.61
C ASN A 260 -20.84 -2.50 3.67
N SER A 261 -22.14 -2.73 3.49
CA SER A 261 -23.16 -2.31 4.46
C SER A 261 -23.13 -3.08 5.78
N SER A 262 -22.41 -4.21 5.84
CA SER A 262 -22.31 -5.06 7.03
C SER A 262 -21.07 -4.75 7.86
N HIS A 263 -20.14 -3.93 7.37
CA HIS A 263 -18.92 -3.59 8.08
C HIS A 263 -19.06 -2.28 8.87
N ASN A 264 -18.61 -2.30 10.12
CA ASN A 264 -18.57 -1.09 10.98
C ASN A 264 -17.44 -0.14 10.57
N ALA A 265 -16.27 -0.71 10.22
CA ALA A 265 -15.13 0.05 9.70
C ALA A 265 -15.20 0.18 8.17
N PRO A 266 -14.52 1.18 7.57
CA PRO A 266 -14.48 1.35 6.12
C PRO A 266 -14.00 0.10 5.40
N LEU A 267 -14.78 -0.34 4.39
CA LEU A 267 -14.34 -1.27 3.37
C LEU A 267 -14.00 -0.48 2.11
N ILE A 268 -12.74 -0.48 1.71
CA ILE A 268 -12.21 0.41 0.67
C ILE A 268 -11.60 -0.42 -0.46
N VAL A 269 -12.11 -0.23 -1.67
CA VAL A 269 -11.46 -0.73 -2.89
C VAL A 269 -10.38 0.26 -3.33
N THR A 270 -9.19 -0.23 -3.67
CA THR A 270 -8.09 0.58 -4.20
C THR A 270 -8.47 1.26 -5.51
N ASP A 271 -7.87 2.41 -5.80
CA ASP A 271 -8.12 3.12 -7.05
C ASP A 271 -7.49 2.33 -8.23
N PRO A 272 -8.22 2.07 -9.32
CA PRO A 272 -7.70 1.28 -10.45
C PRO A 272 -6.49 1.92 -11.14
N ARG A 273 -6.29 3.24 -11.00
CA ARG A 273 -5.09 3.92 -11.49
C ARG A 273 -3.85 3.51 -10.69
N PHE A 274 -4.03 3.29 -9.39
CA PHE A 274 -2.99 2.81 -8.48
C PHE A 274 -2.72 1.32 -8.74
N ASP A 275 -3.76 0.51 -8.94
CA ASP A 275 -3.62 -0.90 -9.33
C ASP A 275 -2.79 -1.05 -10.61
N LEU A 276 -3.08 -0.23 -11.63
CA LEU A 276 -2.34 -0.25 -12.89
C LEU A 276 -0.89 0.25 -12.74
N LEU A 277 -0.64 1.24 -11.89
CA LEU A 277 0.72 1.68 -11.57
C LEU A 277 1.53 0.54 -10.95
N CYS A 278 0.99 -0.14 -9.93
CA CYS A 278 1.63 -1.28 -9.29
C CYS A 278 1.91 -2.42 -10.28
N ALA A 279 0.96 -2.75 -11.15
CA ALA A 279 1.12 -3.78 -12.18
C ALA A 279 2.29 -3.46 -13.14
N ARG A 280 2.40 -2.20 -13.58
CA ARG A 280 3.50 -1.76 -14.46
C ARG A 280 4.86 -1.81 -13.77
N ILE A 281 4.93 -1.34 -12.52
CA ILE A 281 6.17 -1.36 -11.73
C ILE A 281 6.65 -2.80 -11.56
N VAL A 282 5.83 -3.71 -11.03
CA VAL A 282 6.29 -5.09 -10.78
C VAL A 282 6.64 -5.82 -12.09
N LYS A 283 5.89 -5.56 -13.17
CA LYS A 283 6.19 -6.13 -14.50
C LYS A 283 7.53 -5.61 -15.04
N TYR A 284 7.90 -4.36 -14.77
CA TYR A 284 9.21 -3.84 -15.16
C TYR A 284 10.35 -4.59 -14.47
N TYR A 285 10.26 -4.80 -13.15
CA TYR A 285 11.27 -5.58 -12.42
C TYR A 285 11.33 -7.03 -12.92
N SER A 286 10.18 -7.67 -13.12
CA SER A 286 10.12 -9.05 -13.64
C SER A 286 10.71 -9.19 -15.04
N LEU A 287 10.38 -8.28 -15.97
CA LEU A 287 10.96 -8.26 -17.31
C LEU A 287 12.48 -8.03 -17.29
N LYS A 288 12.95 -7.11 -16.44
CA LYS A 288 14.37 -6.82 -16.28
C LYS A 288 15.13 -8.07 -15.83
N ARG A 289 14.68 -8.70 -14.73
CA ARG A 289 15.27 -9.94 -14.22
C ARG A 289 15.25 -11.05 -15.26
N PHE A 290 14.11 -11.25 -15.93
CA PHE A 290 13.98 -12.28 -16.95
C PHE A 290 15.04 -12.17 -18.04
N VAL A 291 15.27 -10.96 -18.57
CA VAL A 291 16.31 -10.74 -19.59
C VAL A 291 17.72 -10.94 -19.01
N GLU A 292 17.98 -10.39 -17.82
CA GLU A 292 19.30 -10.46 -17.18
C GLU A 292 19.71 -11.89 -16.79
N GLU A 293 18.76 -12.71 -16.33
CA GLU A 293 19.03 -14.06 -15.84
C GLU A 293 18.98 -15.12 -16.95
N THR A 294 18.09 -14.97 -17.93
CA THR A 294 17.85 -16.01 -18.95
C THR A 294 18.48 -15.67 -20.30
N GLY A 295 18.78 -14.40 -20.57
CA GLY A 295 19.23 -13.93 -21.88
C GLY A 295 18.17 -13.99 -22.98
N LYS A 296 16.93 -14.36 -22.65
CA LYS A 296 15.81 -14.48 -23.61
C LYS A 296 15.22 -13.12 -23.98
N SER A 297 14.48 -13.09 -25.09
CA SER A 297 13.81 -11.88 -25.56
C SER A 297 12.54 -11.56 -24.76
N LEU A 298 12.17 -10.28 -24.68
CA LEU A 298 11.05 -9.80 -23.86
C LEU A 298 9.68 -10.37 -24.29
N ASP A 299 9.53 -10.82 -25.53
CA ASP A 299 8.31 -11.47 -26.03
C ASP A 299 8.10 -12.88 -25.44
N GLU A 300 9.17 -13.58 -25.03
CA GLU A 300 9.05 -14.87 -24.35
C GLU A 300 8.58 -14.74 -22.90
N TRP A 301 8.67 -13.55 -22.28
CA TRP A 301 8.34 -13.34 -20.88
C TRP A 301 6.90 -13.75 -20.55
N GLY A 302 5.95 -13.44 -21.45
CA GLY A 302 4.53 -13.72 -21.24
C GLY A 302 4.24 -15.21 -21.12
N SER A 303 4.90 -16.03 -21.93
CA SER A 303 4.78 -17.49 -21.86
C SER A 303 5.46 -18.07 -20.62
N ALA A 304 6.55 -17.46 -20.16
CA ALA A 304 7.30 -17.92 -18.99
C ALA A 304 6.62 -17.57 -17.64
N HIS A 305 5.81 -16.51 -17.59
CA HIS A 305 5.23 -15.95 -16.35
C HIS A 305 3.70 -15.96 -16.32
N ASP A 306 3.05 -16.73 -17.21
CA ASP A 306 1.60 -16.71 -17.37
C ASP A 306 1.07 -15.27 -17.53
N GLY A 307 1.66 -14.49 -18.44
CA GLY A 307 1.58 -13.03 -18.50
C GLY A 307 0.17 -12.43 -18.54
N SER A 308 -0.84 -13.19 -18.98
CA SER A 308 -2.27 -12.79 -18.93
C SER A 308 -2.88 -12.81 -17.52
N MET A 309 -2.26 -13.54 -16.59
CA MET A 309 -2.65 -13.70 -15.20
C MET A 309 -1.61 -13.09 -14.23
N PHE A 310 -0.49 -12.59 -14.76
CA PHE A 310 0.57 -11.99 -13.97
C PHE A 310 0.06 -10.77 -13.20
N HIS A 311 0.35 -10.75 -11.90
CA HIS A 311 -0.16 -9.73 -10.99
C HIS A 311 0.78 -9.56 -9.79
N TYR A 312 0.81 -8.36 -9.19
CA TYR A 312 1.52 -8.09 -7.94
C TYR A 312 0.91 -8.85 -6.75
N SER A 313 1.71 -9.09 -5.72
CA SER A 313 1.24 -9.59 -4.42
C SER A 313 0.52 -8.51 -3.62
N SER A 314 -0.33 -8.92 -2.67
CA SER A 314 -0.96 -7.97 -1.74
C SER A 314 0.08 -7.20 -0.91
N GLY A 315 1.25 -7.79 -0.67
CA GLY A 315 2.34 -7.14 0.05
C GLY A 315 2.98 -6.01 -0.75
N MET A 316 3.27 -6.25 -2.02
CA MET A 316 3.86 -5.22 -2.88
C MET A 316 2.96 -3.98 -2.97
N GLN A 317 1.66 -4.19 -3.18
CA GLN A 317 0.74 -3.06 -3.24
C GLN A 317 0.58 -2.35 -1.90
N ALA A 318 0.57 -3.08 -0.78
CA ALA A 318 0.52 -2.46 0.55
C ALA A 318 1.78 -1.62 0.85
N VAL A 319 2.96 -2.07 0.42
CA VAL A 319 4.21 -1.29 0.51
C VAL A 319 4.10 -0.02 -0.33
N MET A 320 3.66 -0.13 -1.59
CA MET A 320 3.45 1.04 -2.44
C MET A 320 2.39 2.00 -1.88
N LEU A 321 1.34 1.47 -1.25
CA LEU A 321 0.33 2.29 -0.59
C LEU A 321 0.94 3.07 0.57
N ALA A 322 1.75 2.42 1.42
CA ALA A 322 2.47 3.07 2.51
C ALA A 322 3.42 4.17 2.00
N VAL A 323 4.11 3.92 0.88
CA VAL A 323 4.97 4.92 0.22
C VAL A 323 4.20 6.18 -0.19
N GLY A 324 2.94 6.03 -0.62
CA GLY A 324 2.09 7.16 -1.00
C GLY A 324 1.50 7.93 0.17
N ILE A 325 1.23 7.27 1.30
CA ILE A 325 0.47 7.85 2.41
C ILE A 325 1.29 8.17 3.67
N CYS A 326 2.59 7.87 3.70
CA CYS A 326 3.44 8.01 4.90
C CYS A 326 4.74 8.78 4.61
N ASP A 327 5.29 9.46 5.62
CA ASP A 327 6.58 10.17 5.55
C ASP A 327 7.78 9.25 5.84
N LYS A 328 7.55 8.16 6.57
CA LYS A 328 8.51 7.08 6.82
C LYS A 328 7.82 5.71 6.68
N VAL A 329 8.48 4.77 6.02
CA VAL A 329 7.98 3.40 5.81
C VAL A 329 8.98 2.40 6.39
N SER A 330 8.50 1.42 7.15
CA SER A 330 9.29 0.29 7.62
C SER A 330 8.61 -1.01 7.21
N ILE A 331 9.36 -1.85 6.49
CA ILE A 331 8.87 -3.05 5.81
C ILE A 331 9.35 -4.26 6.60
N PHE A 332 8.43 -4.97 7.25
CA PHE A 332 8.74 -6.11 8.13
C PHE A 332 8.24 -7.41 7.52
N GLY A 333 9.05 -8.47 7.51
CA GLY A 333 8.55 -9.79 7.12
C GLY A 333 8.29 -9.93 5.62
N PHE A 334 9.12 -9.27 4.82
CA PHE A 334 9.20 -9.40 3.36
C PHE A 334 10.55 -10.01 2.98
N GLY A 335 10.53 -11.01 2.12
CA GLY A 335 11.70 -11.82 1.81
C GLY A 335 11.55 -13.26 2.30
N LYS A 336 12.55 -14.06 1.95
CA LYS A 336 12.58 -15.48 2.22
C LYS A 336 13.94 -15.89 2.78
N SER A 337 13.92 -16.83 3.70
CA SER A 337 15.12 -17.55 4.17
C SER A 337 14.90 -19.04 3.95
N ALA A 338 15.97 -19.78 3.61
CA ALA A 338 15.89 -21.21 3.34
C ALA A 338 15.30 -22.03 4.52
N SER A 339 15.45 -21.51 5.75
CA SER A 339 14.92 -22.14 6.97
C SER A 339 13.56 -21.59 7.40
N ALA A 340 13.07 -20.50 6.79
CA ALA A 340 11.82 -19.86 7.17
C ALA A 340 10.62 -20.45 6.42
N ARG A 341 9.48 -20.50 7.11
CA ARG A 341 8.18 -20.81 6.49
C ARG A 341 7.73 -19.66 5.61
N HIS A 342 6.87 -19.93 4.63
CA HIS A 342 6.27 -18.88 3.82
C HIS A 342 5.35 -17.99 4.66
N HIS A 343 4.58 -18.59 5.57
CA HIS A 343 3.83 -17.84 6.58
C HIS A 343 4.30 -18.18 7.99
N TYR A 344 4.49 -17.17 8.84
CA TYR A 344 4.85 -17.40 10.24
C TYR A 344 3.74 -18.12 11.04
N HIS A 345 2.48 -17.99 10.59
CA HIS A 345 1.29 -18.52 11.28
C HIS A 345 0.64 -19.73 10.59
N THR A 346 1.19 -20.26 9.47
CA THR A 346 0.66 -21.45 8.77
C THR A 346 1.75 -22.41 8.36
N ASN A 347 1.43 -23.70 8.18
CA ASN A 347 2.42 -24.74 7.78
C ASN A 347 2.90 -24.61 6.32
N GLN A 348 2.48 -23.57 5.60
CA GLN A 348 2.91 -23.33 4.23
C GLN A 348 4.39 -22.93 4.20
N LYS A 349 5.18 -23.67 3.40
CA LYS A 349 6.62 -23.44 3.22
C LYS A 349 6.97 -22.76 1.89
N ALA A 350 6.19 -23.02 0.84
CA ALA A 350 6.45 -22.49 -0.49
C ALA A 350 5.62 -21.24 -0.79
N GLU A 351 6.23 -20.32 -1.54
CA GLU A 351 5.56 -19.20 -2.21
C GLU A 351 4.65 -19.69 -3.32
N LEU A 352 3.61 -18.92 -3.61
CA LEU A 352 2.71 -19.17 -4.74
C LEU A 352 3.40 -18.76 -6.05
N LYS A 353 3.32 -19.59 -7.09
CA LYS A 353 3.91 -19.27 -8.41
C LYS A 353 3.24 -18.12 -9.16
N LEU A 354 2.17 -17.53 -8.61
CA LEU A 354 1.37 -16.48 -9.26
C LEU A 354 2.08 -15.11 -9.27
N HIS A 355 3.05 -14.91 -8.36
CA HIS A 355 3.78 -13.66 -8.21
C HIS A 355 5.27 -13.91 -8.45
N ASP A 356 5.95 -12.94 -9.05
CA ASP A 356 7.41 -12.92 -9.13
C ASP A 356 7.96 -12.21 -7.89
N TYR A 357 8.14 -12.98 -6.82
CA TYR A 357 8.58 -12.45 -5.52
C TYR A 357 9.98 -11.84 -5.57
N GLU A 358 10.89 -12.39 -6.37
CA GLU A 358 12.24 -11.84 -6.49
C GLU A 358 12.22 -10.47 -7.16
N ALA A 359 11.36 -10.27 -8.17
CA ALA A 359 11.11 -8.94 -8.74
C ALA A 359 10.53 -7.95 -7.71
N GLU A 360 9.63 -8.41 -6.83
CA GLU A 360 9.12 -7.57 -5.73
C GLU A 360 10.20 -7.25 -4.70
N TYR A 361 11.10 -8.18 -4.39
CA TYR A 361 12.21 -7.96 -3.49
C TYR A 361 13.18 -6.92 -4.03
N ASP A 362 13.51 -6.97 -5.33
CA ASP A 362 14.33 -5.93 -5.97
C ASP A 362 13.68 -4.54 -5.86
N LEU A 363 12.36 -4.45 -6.06
CA LEU A 363 11.62 -3.20 -5.85
C LEU A 363 11.77 -2.70 -4.40
N TYR A 364 11.63 -3.56 -3.40
CA TYR A 364 11.78 -3.13 -2.00
C TYR A 364 13.20 -2.61 -1.73
N HIS A 365 14.22 -3.28 -2.27
CA HIS A 365 15.61 -2.83 -2.15
C HIS A 365 15.83 -1.47 -2.82
N ASP A 366 15.25 -1.23 -4.00
CA ASP A 366 15.31 0.07 -4.65
C ASP A 366 14.55 1.14 -3.87
N LEU A 367 13.38 0.84 -3.30
CA LEU A 367 12.66 1.80 -2.45
C LEU A 367 13.49 2.29 -1.25
N VAL A 368 14.35 1.42 -0.69
CA VAL A 368 15.25 1.76 0.41
C VAL A 368 16.51 2.49 -0.07
N ASN A 369 17.17 1.96 -1.10
CA ASN A 369 18.54 2.35 -1.46
C ASN A 369 18.61 3.34 -2.63
N ASN A 370 17.65 3.25 -3.56
CA ASN A 370 17.62 4.04 -4.79
C ASN A 370 16.18 4.29 -5.26
N PRO A 371 15.35 5.03 -4.49
CA PRO A 371 13.92 5.14 -4.78
C PRO A 371 13.62 5.82 -6.12
N GLN A 372 14.56 6.60 -6.65
CA GLN A 372 14.44 7.21 -7.98
C GLN A 372 14.53 6.18 -9.12
N ALA A 373 15.04 4.96 -8.87
CA ALA A 373 15.04 3.88 -9.86
C ALA A 373 13.68 3.17 -10.01
N VAL A 374 12.67 3.54 -9.23
CA VAL A 374 11.31 3.00 -9.40
C VAL A 374 10.63 3.72 -10.58
N PRO A 375 10.29 3.02 -11.68
CA PRO A 375 9.73 3.65 -12.87
C PRO A 375 8.25 4.03 -12.69
N PHE A 376 7.70 4.74 -13.68
CA PHE A 376 6.27 5.09 -13.79
C PHE A 376 5.70 6.04 -12.72
N ILE A 377 6.53 6.47 -11.78
CA ILE A 377 6.15 7.47 -10.78
C ILE A 377 6.57 8.84 -11.30
N LYS A 378 5.73 9.85 -11.10
CA LYS A 378 6.03 11.23 -11.49
C LYS A 378 7.34 11.70 -10.84
N ASP A 379 8.22 12.32 -11.60
CA ASP A 379 9.55 12.77 -11.13
C ASP A 379 9.51 13.76 -9.94
N THR A 380 8.40 14.47 -9.76
CA THR A 380 8.21 15.39 -8.63
C THR A 380 7.77 14.70 -7.34
N PHE A 381 7.43 13.41 -7.40
CA PHE A 381 6.99 12.66 -6.24
C PHE A 381 8.13 12.54 -5.22
N LYS A 382 7.86 12.94 -3.97
CA LYS A 382 8.81 12.81 -2.87
C LYS A 382 8.62 11.46 -2.20
N PHE A 383 9.55 10.54 -2.47
CA PHE A 383 9.59 9.25 -1.78
C PHE A 383 9.91 9.45 -0.29
N PRO A 384 9.22 8.71 0.60
CA PRO A 384 9.55 8.70 2.01
C PRO A 384 10.83 7.92 2.30
N ALA A 385 11.40 8.12 3.48
CA ALA A 385 12.47 7.26 3.97
C ALA A 385 11.92 5.84 4.20
N ALA A 386 12.57 4.82 3.63
CA ALA A 386 12.17 3.43 3.77
C ALA A 386 13.26 2.59 4.46
N ALA A 387 12.87 1.56 5.21
CA ALA A 387 13.77 0.57 5.80
C ALA A 387 13.15 -0.82 5.73
N ILE A 388 13.97 -1.85 5.53
CA ILE A 388 13.55 -3.26 5.52
C ILE A 388 14.07 -3.98 6.76
N TYR A 389 13.22 -4.80 7.36
CA TYR A 389 13.49 -5.61 8.53
C TYR A 389 13.18 -7.08 8.21
N GLN A 390 14.23 -7.88 8.16
CA GLN A 390 14.19 -9.33 7.93
C GLN A 390 14.51 -10.11 9.20
#